data_AF-A0A1G4IPE5-F1
#
_entry.id   AF-A0A1G4IPE5-F1
#
_cell.length_a   1.000
_cell.length_b   1.000
_cell.length_c   1.000
_cell.angle_alpha   90.00
_cell.angle_beta   90.00
_cell.angle_gamma   90.00
#
_symmetry.space_group_name_H-M   'P 1'
#
loop_
_entity.id
_entity.type
_entity.pdbx_description
1 polymer ?
#
loop_
_entity_poly.entity_id
_entity_poly.type
_entity_poly.pdbx_seq_one_letter_code
_entity_poly.pdbx_strand_id
1 'polypeptide(L)'
;MLFIQIVLSALLSIHCAAGLTVKQPHVAFASSRRNPLAMSPLSSNYEKPAQPLKIDRANETLEVNFSIDTEDAPEQAVLLFGSISKGVEVSYEPIIKNVQSATSTYKFKIPIEKLPEPLLYLSIVSKEALSATLVLANPNGESSDNMLVELFDVDLVFELEKKPSWPARMGPKPQITHIFKGTAKTAPAWVTRSTSVIVAACFAAVIVAWQMLGIFTAVRLPLTNSRTIYVLAFVGSVIGMEYVFVQYYLGASIFVTLEHAFYASIGSLFAGAKLLQS
;
A
#
# COMPACT_ATOMS: atom_id res chain seq x y z
N MET A 1 -59.72 -51.18 21.32
CA MET A 1 -58.37 -50.60 21.53
C MET A 1 -58.03 -49.45 20.57
N LEU A 2 -58.83 -49.15 19.54
CA LEU A 2 -58.54 -48.08 18.56
C LEU A 2 -58.95 -46.65 19.01
N PHE A 3 -59.97 -46.53 19.87
CA PHE A 3 -60.45 -45.23 20.36
C PHE A 3 -59.51 -44.54 21.35
N ILE A 4 -58.73 -45.30 22.13
CA ILE A 4 -57.79 -44.75 23.12
C ILE A 4 -56.54 -44.17 22.44
N GLN A 5 -56.11 -44.74 21.31
CA GLN A 5 -54.97 -44.22 20.54
C GLN A 5 -55.29 -42.90 19.82
N ILE A 6 -56.54 -42.70 19.35
CA ILE A 6 -56.94 -41.46 18.68
C ILE A 6 -57.03 -40.29 19.68
N VAL A 7 -57.51 -40.55 20.90
CA VAL A 7 -57.58 -39.52 21.95
C VAL A 7 -56.18 -39.15 22.46
N LEU A 8 -55.26 -40.12 22.55
CA LEU A 8 -53.88 -39.84 22.97
C LEU A 8 -53.08 -39.06 21.89
N SER A 9 -53.33 -39.32 20.60
CA SER A 9 -52.74 -38.52 19.52
C SER A 9 -53.34 -37.11 19.42
N ALA A 10 -54.60 -36.91 19.82
CA ALA A 10 -55.23 -35.60 19.83
C ALA A 10 -54.81 -34.73 21.04
N LEU A 11 -54.45 -35.34 22.17
CA LEU A 11 -53.89 -34.60 23.32
C LEU A 11 -52.42 -34.20 23.14
N LEU A 12 -51.65 -34.98 22.36
CA LEU A 12 -50.27 -34.63 22.01
C LEU A 12 -50.15 -33.56 20.91
N SER A 13 -51.22 -33.31 20.14
CA SER A 13 -51.24 -32.26 19.10
C SER A 13 -51.58 -30.85 19.60
N ILE A 14 -51.81 -30.65 20.91
CA ILE A 14 -52.20 -29.34 21.48
C ILE A 14 -51.02 -28.61 22.16
N HIS A 15 -49.82 -29.19 22.20
CA HIS A 15 -48.61 -28.42 22.58
C HIS A 15 -48.05 -27.63 21.38
N CYS A 16 -48.90 -26.78 20.80
CA CYS A 16 -48.47 -25.80 19.80
C CYS A 16 -47.74 -24.66 20.50
N ALA A 17 -46.40 -24.73 20.46
CA ALA A 17 -45.47 -23.61 20.36
C ALA A 17 -45.81 -22.37 21.20
N ALA A 18 -45.62 -22.45 22.51
CA ALA A 18 -45.42 -21.28 23.35
C ALA A 18 -43.98 -20.77 23.20
N GLY A 19 -43.56 -20.45 21.98
CA GLY A 19 -42.25 -19.85 21.74
C GLY A 19 -42.21 -18.43 22.28
N LEU A 20 -41.06 -17.98 22.77
CA LEU A 20 -40.82 -16.62 23.23
C LEU A 20 -41.24 -15.59 22.16
N THR A 21 -42.32 -14.85 22.40
CA THR A 21 -42.77 -13.77 21.52
C THR A 21 -42.30 -12.42 22.05
N VAL A 22 -41.48 -11.71 21.27
CA VAL A 22 -41.00 -10.38 21.63
C VAL A 22 -41.97 -9.32 21.13
N LYS A 23 -42.52 -8.51 22.03
CA LYS A 23 -43.48 -7.46 21.70
C LYS A 23 -42.81 -6.10 21.54
N GLN A 24 -43.31 -5.35 20.56
CA GLN A 24 -42.93 -3.96 20.25
C GLN A 24 -41.41 -3.71 20.09
N PRO A 25 -40.69 -4.54 19.31
CA PRO A 25 -39.31 -4.25 18.98
C PRO A 25 -39.26 -2.94 18.18
N HIS A 26 -38.42 -2.00 18.61
CA HIS A 26 -38.19 -0.76 17.88
C HIS A 26 -36.72 -0.36 17.90
N VAL A 27 -36.29 0.24 16.80
CA VAL A 27 -34.96 0.80 16.62
C VAL A 27 -35.08 2.31 16.74
N ALA A 28 -34.41 2.89 17.74
CA ALA A 28 -34.34 4.33 17.94
C ALA A 28 -32.93 4.85 17.68
N PHE A 29 -32.83 6.13 17.34
CA PHE A 29 -31.57 6.82 17.16
C PHE A 29 -31.42 7.84 18.27
N ALA A 30 -30.39 7.67 19.13
CA ALA A 30 -30.24 8.54 20.30
C ALA A 30 -29.70 9.93 19.92
N SER A 31 -28.80 9.99 18.94
CA SER A 31 -28.10 11.23 18.55
C SER A 31 -28.77 11.97 17.40
N SER A 32 -29.57 11.30 16.57
CA SER A 32 -30.29 11.92 15.45
C SER A 32 -31.76 12.10 15.81
N ARG A 33 -32.39 13.21 15.37
CA ARG A 33 -33.84 13.44 15.54
C ARG A 33 -34.65 12.62 14.52
N ARG A 34 -34.26 11.38 14.26
CA ARG A 34 -35.01 10.46 13.41
C ARG A 34 -36.09 9.80 14.25
N ASN A 35 -37.26 9.59 13.64
CA ASN A 35 -38.34 8.87 14.29
C ASN A 35 -37.90 7.40 14.50
N PRO A 36 -38.25 6.80 15.65
CA PRO A 36 -37.97 5.39 15.88
C PRO A 36 -38.69 4.53 14.84
N LEU A 37 -37.99 3.51 14.34
CA LEU A 37 -38.52 2.53 13.41
C LEU A 37 -39.10 1.37 14.21
N ALA A 38 -40.42 1.22 14.19
CA ALA A 38 -41.07 0.06 14.76
C ALA A 38 -40.82 -1.16 13.86
N MET A 39 -40.43 -2.28 14.47
CA MET A 39 -40.27 -3.56 13.81
C MET A 39 -41.49 -4.45 14.08
N SER A 40 -41.73 -5.41 13.19
CA SER A 40 -42.76 -6.43 13.42
C SER A 40 -42.38 -7.30 14.64
N PRO A 41 -43.36 -7.92 15.33
CA PRO A 41 -43.09 -8.78 16.47
C PRO A 41 -42.06 -9.86 16.11
N LEU A 42 -41.04 -10.05 16.95
CA LEU A 42 -40.01 -11.06 16.67
C LEU A 42 -40.54 -12.43 17.10
N SER A 43 -40.40 -13.36 16.18
CA SER A 43 -40.64 -14.79 16.38
C SER A 43 -39.51 -15.56 15.69
N SER A 44 -39.43 -16.86 15.92
CA SER A 44 -38.43 -17.73 15.28
C SER A 44 -38.43 -17.69 13.74
N ASN A 45 -39.55 -17.30 13.11
CA ASN A 45 -39.72 -17.17 11.66
C ASN A 45 -39.68 -15.70 11.18
N TYR A 46 -39.05 -14.80 11.92
CA TYR A 46 -38.97 -13.40 11.52
C TYR A 46 -38.15 -13.23 10.23
N GLU A 47 -38.75 -12.60 9.23
CA GLU A 47 -38.05 -12.20 8.02
C GLU A 47 -37.46 -10.80 8.19
N LYS A 48 -36.15 -10.69 7.97
CA LYS A 48 -35.46 -9.41 8.06
C LYS A 48 -35.97 -8.42 6.99
N PRO A 49 -35.98 -7.11 7.30
CA PRO A 49 -36.33 -6.08 6.32
C PRO A 49 -35.39 -6.12 5.11
N ALA A 50 -35.95 -6.01 3.91
CA ALA A 50 -35.19 -6.07 2.66
C ALA A 50 -34.28 -4.85 2.41
N GLN A 51 -34.58 -3.70 3.05
CA GLN A 51 -33.78 -2.47 2.90
C GLN A 51 -32.86 -2.28 4.10
N PRO A 52 -31.54 -2.07 3.89
CA PRO A 52 -30.62 -1.80 4.97
C PRO A 52 -30.83 -0.39 5.52
N LEU A 53 -30.62 -0.25 6.82
CA LEU A 53 -30.71 1.01 7.53
C LEU A 53 -29.46 1.85 7.27
N LYS A 54 -29.65 3.03 6.67
CA LYS A 54 -28.55 3.94 6.35
C LYS A 54 -28.22 4.87 7.52
N ILE A 55 -26.97 4.83 7.97
CA ILE A 55 -26.42 5.69 9.00
C ILE A 55 -25.45 6.67 8.35
N ASP A 56 -25.76 7.96 8.46
CA ASP A 56 -25.02 9.02 7.76
C ASP A 56 -24.05 9.76 8.70
N ARG A 57 -24.03 9.43 10.00
CA ARG A 57 -23.24 10.13 11.03
C ARG A 57 -22.43 9.15 11.88
N ALA A 58 -21.15 9.45 12.08
CA ALA A 58 -20.26 8.65 12.92
C ALA A 58 -20.65 8.69 14.42
N ASN A 59 -21.11 9.84 14.93
CA ASN A 59 -21.46 10.02 16.35
C ASN A 59 -22.90 9.53 16.69
N GLU A 60 -23.47 8.70 15.82
CA GLU A 60 -24.79 8.14 16.04
C GLU A 60 -24.72 6.96 17.01
N THR A 61 -25.75 6.81 17.85
CA THR A 61 -25.92 5.62 18.69
C THR A 61 -27.27 5.02 18.36
N LEU A 62 -27.23 3.77 17.92
CA LEU A 62 -28.41 2.99 17.60
C LEU A 62 -28.88 2.27 18.87
N GLU A 63 -30.16 2.39 19.16
CA GLU A 63 -30.78 1.76 20.33
C GLU A 63 -31.82 0.76 19.86
N VAL A 64 -31.63 -0.51 20.22
CA VAL A 64 -32.63 -1.56 19.99
C VAL A 64 -33.34 -1.84 21.30
N ASN A 65 -34.65 -1.59 21.32
CA ASN A 65 -35.47 -1.79 22.50
C ASN A 65 -36.56 -2.83 22.20
N PHE A 66 -36.80 -3.73 23.14
CA PHE A 66 -37.93 -4.64 23.06
C PHE A 66 -38.37 -5.10 24.45
N SER A 67 -39.57 -5.65 24.53
CA SER A 67 -40.14 -6.18 25.76
C SER A 67 -40.49 -7.65 25.61
N ILE A 68 -40.22 -8.43 26.66
CA ILE A 68 -40.55 -9.83 26.76
C ILE A 68 -41.60 -10.01 27.88
N ASP A 69 -42.71 -10.67 27.54
CA ASP A 69 -43.85 -10.96 28.41
C ASP A 69 -43.77 -12.42 28.93
N THR A 70 -42.63 -12.83 29.49
CA THR A 70 -42.47 -14.16 30.10
C THR A 70 -42.06 -14.03 31.56
N GLU A 71 -42.62 -14.88 32.44
CA GLU A 71 -42.19 -14.98 33.84
C GLU A 71 -40.73 -15.44 33.92
N ASP A 72 -40.31 -16.30 32.98
CA ASP A 72 -38.93 -16.74 32.82
C ASP A 72 -38.17 -15.80 31.87
N ALA A 73 -37.35 -14.92 32.45
CA ALA A 73 -36.43 -14.08 31.69
C ALA A 73 -35.32 -14.92 31.05
N PRO A 74 -34.92 -14.68 29.78
CA PRO A 74 -33.81 -15.38 29.17
C PRO A 74 -32.51 -15.11 29.95
N GLU A 75 -31.78 -16.17 30.27
CA GLU A 75 -30.50 -16.07 30.99
C GLU A 75 -29.42 -15.44 30.09
N GLN A 76 -29.45 -15.75 28.80
CA GLN A 76 -28.59 -15.14 27.80
C GLN A 76 -29.41 -14.25 26.88
N ALA A 77 -29.11 -12.96 26.87
CA ALA A 77 -29.62 -12.00 25.90
C ALA A 77 -28.45 -11.19 25.36
N VAL A 78 -28.09 -11.39 24.09
CA VAL A 78 -26.93 -10.74 23.46
C VAL A 78 -27.32 -10.27 22.06
N LEU A 79 -26.88 -9.07 21.70
CA LEU A 79 -27.00 -8.56 20.35
C LEU A 79 -25.64 -8.63 19.67
N LEU A 80 -25.54 -9.46 18.63
CA LEU A 80 -24.36 -9.56 17.78
C LEU A 80 -24.48 -8.56 16.64
N PHE A 81 -23.44 -7.76 16.43
CA PHE A 81 -23.40 -6.75 15.38
C PHE A 81 -22.15 -6.94 14.53
N GLY A 82 -22.31 -7.17 13.22
CA GLY A 82 -21.20 -7.37 12.30
C GLY A 82 -21.55 -8.19 11.07
N SER A 83 -20.59 -8.97 10.57
CA SER A 83 -20.81 -9.91 9.45
C SER A 83 -20.50 -11.33 9.89
N ILE A 84 -21.56 -12.14 10.01
CA ILE A 84 -21.49 -13.57 10.37
C ILE A 84 -20.70 -14.34 9.32
N SER A 85 -20.91 -14.03 8.03
CA SER A 85 -20.21 -14.68 6.92
C SER A 85 -18.69 -14.51 6.97
N LYS A 86 -18.20 -13.40 7.53
CA LYS A 86 -16.78 -13.08 7.68
C LYS A 86 -16.22 -13.42 9.06
N GLY A 87 -17.07 -13.84 10.00
CA GLY A 87 -16.69 -14.11 11.39
C GLY A 87 -16.13 -12.88 12.11
N VAL A 88 -16.64 -11.68 11.79
CA VAL A 88 -16.25 -10.43 12.46
C VAL A 88 -17.48 -9.79 13.05
N GLU A 89 -17.61 -9.92 14.37
CA GLU A 89 -18.78 -9.52 15.13
C GLU A 89 -18.37 -8.90 16.47
N VAL A 90 -19.24 -8.07 17.01
CA VAL A 90 -19.15 -7.51 18.35
C VAL A 90 -20.43 -7.84 19.10
N SER A 91 -20.31 -8.34 20.31
CA SER A 91 -21.42 -8.60 21.22
C SER A 91 -21.74 -7.37 22.07
N TYR A 92 -23.02 -6.99 22.12
CA TYR A 92 -23.55 -5.97 23.01
C TYR A 92 -24.45 -6.61 24.06
N GLU A 93 -24.25 -6.22 25.32
CA GLU A 93 -25.08 -6.63 26.44
C GLU A 93 -26.27 -5.68 26.62
N PRO A 94 -27.43 -6.19 27.09
CA PRO A 94 -28.62 -5.38 27.32
C PRO A 94 -28.54 -4.61 28.63
N ILE A 95 -29.13 -3.43 28.62
CA ILE A 95 -29.53 -2.72 29.83
C ILE A 95 -30.98 -3.12 30.12
N ILE A 96 -31.18 -3.90 31.18
CA ILE A 96 -32.49 -4.44 31.55
C ILE A 96 -33.20 -3.48 32.51
N LYS A 97 -34.48 -3.20 32.25
CA LYS A 97 -35.36 -2.41 33.13
C LYS A 97 -36.63 -3.20 33.44
N ASN A 98 -37.12 -3.06 34.68
CA ASN A 98 -38.34 -3.71 35.20
C ASN A 98 -38.29 -5.25 35.27
N VAL A 99 -37.25 -5.81 35.91
CA VAL A 99 -37.09 -7.27 36.12
C VAL A 99 -38.21 -7.89 36.99
N GLN A 100 -38.90 -7.09 37.81
CA GLN A 100 -39.87 -7.55 38.82
C GLN A 100 -41.34 -7.42 38.40
N SER A 101 -41.62 -6.93 37.19
CA SER A 101 -42.96 -6.86 36.63
C SER A 101 -43.15 -8.02 35.64
N ALA A 102 -44.39 -8.38 35.30
CA ALA A 102 -44.70 -9.39 34.28
C ALA A 102 -44.17 -9.07 32.85
N THR A 103 -43.36 -8.02 32.71
CA THR A 103 -42.86 -7.47 31.45
C THR A 103 -41.45 -6.92 31.68
N SER A 104 -40.43 -7.61 31.15
CA SER A 104 -39.04 -7.15 31.21
C SER A 104 -38.68 -6.39 29.93
N THR A 105 -38.09 -5.19 30.07
CA THR A 105 -37.68 -4.35 28.94
C THR A 105 -36.17 -4.39 28.75
N TYR A 106 -35.73 -4.73 27.54
CA TYR A 106 -34.34 -4.84 27.16
C TYR A 106 -33.96 -3.68 26.26
N LYS A 107 -32.80 -3.07 26.54
CA LYS A 107 -32.26 -1.96 25.75
C LYS A 107 -30.81 -2.21 25.39
N PHE A 108 -30.53 -2.36 24.10
CA PHE A 108 -29.17 -2.45 23.56
C PHE A 108 -28.73 -1.10 23.01
N LYS A 109 -27.48 -0.70 23.28
CA LYS A 109 -26.89 0.54 22.76
C LYS A 109 -25.67 0.22 21.91
N ILE A 110 -25.72 0.61 20.64
CA ILE A 110 -24.65 0.41 19.67
C ILE A 110 -24.09 1.80 19.30
N PRO A 111 -23.02 2.26 19.96
CA PRO A 111 -22.35 3.51 19.60
C PRO A 111 -21.51 3.30 18.32
N ILE A 112 -21.92 3.94 17.22
CA ILE A 112 -21.25 3.82 15.91
C ILE A 112 -19.82 4.38 15.96
N GLU A 113 -19.61 5.45 16.74
CA GLU A 113 -18.30 6.08 16.95
C GLU A 113 -17.26 5.12 17.56
N LYS A 114 -17.72 4.17 18.38
CA LYS A 114 -16.87 3.23 19.11
C LYS A 114 -16.80 1.85 18.46
N LEU A 115 -17.25 1.73 17.21
CA LEU A 115 -17.13 0.47 16.48
C LEU A 115 -15.65 0.13 16.23
N PRO A 116 -15.26 -1.15 16.36
CA PRO A 116 -13.91 -1.58 16.01
C PRO A 116 -13.55 -1.30 14.55
N GLU A 117 -12.27 -0.99 14.31
CA GLU A 117 -11.74 -0.73 12.96
C GLU A 117 -12.10 -1.82 11.92
N PRO A 118 -12.13 -3.14 12.24
CA PRO A 118 -12.54 -4.16 11.28
C PRO A 118 -13.98 -4.03 10.78
N LEU A 119 -14.93 -3.65 11.64
CA LEU A 119 -16.33 -3.44 11.24
C LEU A 119 -16.50 -2.18 10.40
N LEU A 120 -15.77 -1.11 10.75
CA LEU A 120 -15.71 0.11 9.95
C LEU A 120 -15.08 -0.15 8.58
N TYR A 121 -14.07 -1.03 8.49
CA TYR A 121 -13.48 -1.45 7.22
C TYR A 121 -14.48 -2.20 6.33
N LEU A 122 -15.23 -3.16 6.87
CA LEU A 122 -16.21 -3.93 6.10
C LEU A 122 -17.31 -3.03 5.52
N SER A 123 -17.86 -2.15 6.33
CA SER A 123 -18.92 -1.23 5.91
C SER A 123 -18.44 -0.15 4.94
N ILE A 124 -17.39 0.60 5.29
CA ILE A 124 -17.01 1.80 4.52
C ILE A 124 -16.11 1.46 3.33
N VAL A 125 -15.13 0.56 3.51
CA VAL A 125 -14.13 0.25 2.46
C VAL A 125 -14.62 -0.88 1.57
N SER A 126 -15.13 -1.97 2.17
CA SER A 126 -15.61 -3.13 1.43
C SER A 126 -17.07 -3.02 0.98
N LYS A 127 -17.81 -1.99 1.43
CA LYS A 127 -19.22 -1.72 1.10
C LYS A 127 -20.15 -2.89 1.41
N GLU A 128 -19.89 -3.58 2.51
CA GLU A 128 -20.69 -4.70 3.02
C GLU A 128 -21.61 -4.21 4.15
N ALA A 129 -22.91 -4.54 4.08
CA ALA A 129 -23.85 -4.19 5.14
C ALA A 129 -23.57 -5.02 6.41
N LEU A 130 -23.70 -4.39 7.57
CA LEU A 130 -23.53 -5.02 8.88
C LEU A 130 -24.87 -5.51 9.41
N SER A 131 -24.98 -6.79 9.76
CA SER A 131 -26.20 -7.38 10.29
C SER A 131 -26.24 -7.30 11.81
N ALA A 132 -27.42 -6.96 12.35
CA ALA A 132 -27.72 -7.03 13.78
C ALA A 132 -28.52 -8.31 14.07
N THR A 133 -27.96 -9.22 14.87
CA THR A 133 -28.55 -10.52 15.19
C THR A 133 -28.80 -10.63 16.68
N LEU A 134 -30.04 -10.94 17.06
CA LEU A 134 -30.44 -11.12 18.44
C LEU A 134 -30.33 -12.59 18.82
N VAL A 135 -29.67 -12.85 19.94
CA VAL A 135 -29.57 -14.17 20.58
C VAL A 135 -30.26 -14.10 21.94
N LEU A 136 -31.34 -14.85 22.09
CA LEU A 136 -32.01 -15.10 23.36
C LEU A 136 -31.92 -16.60 23.66
N ALA A 137 -31.41 -16.96 24.82
CA ALA A 137 -31.36 -18.36 25.23
C ALA A 137 -31.60 -18.53 26.74
N ASN A 138 -32.22 -19.64 27.10
CA ASN A 138 -32.43 -20.06 28.48
C ASN A 138 -31.99 -21.53 28.62
N PRO A 139 -31.01 -21.87 29.46
CA PRO A 139 -30.52 -23.25 29.59
C PRO A 139 -31.56 -24.19 30.20
N ASN A 140 -32.52 -23.66 30.98
CA ASN A 140 -33.56 -24.45 31.62
C ASN A 140 -34.89 -24.44 30.84
N GLY A 141 -34.97 -23.69 29.73
CA GLY A 141 -36.15 -23.62 28.87
C GLY A 141 -36.19 -24.72 27.80
N GLU A 142 -37.33 -24.87 27.12
CA GLU A 142 -37.42 -25.78 25.98
C GLU A 142 -36.58 -25.26 24.81
N SER A 143 -36.06 -26.14 23.95
CA SER A 143 -35.22 -25.71 22.81
C SER A 143 -35.97 -24.80 21.82
N SER A 144 -37.31 -24.81 21.83
CA SER A 144 -38.18 -23.91 21.06
C SER A 144 -38.18 -22.47 21.56
N ASP A 145 -37.69 -22.23 22.78
CA ASP A 145 -37.70 -20.92 23.43
C ASP A 145 -36.40 -20.13 23.16
N ASN A 146 -35.37 -20.82 22.68
CA ASN A 146 -34.13 -20.20 22.23
C ASN A 146 -34.35 -19.56 20.86
N MET A 147 -33.95 -18.29 20.73
CA MET A 147 -34.16 -17.49 19.54
C MET A 147 -32.85 -16.93 19.01
N LEU A 148 -32.54 -17.22 17.74
CA LEU A 148 -31.46 -16.61 16.99
C LEU A 148 -32.06 -16.00 15.71
N VAL A 149 -32.12 -14.67 15.66
CA VAL A 149 -32.84 -13.95 14.59
C VAL A 149 -32.04 -12.74 14.12
N GLU A 150 -31.82 -12.64 12.81
CA GLU A 150 -31.30 -11.43 12.16
C GLU A 150 -32.40 -10.35 12.15
N LEU A 151 -32.18 -9.24 12.84
CA LEU A 151 -33.16 -8.17 13.00
C LEU A 151 -33.21 -7.24 11.78
N PHE A 152 -32.05 -6.72 11.37
CA PHE A 152 -31.90 -5.77 10.27
C PHE A 152 -30.43 -5.64 9.85
N ASP A 153 -30.22 -5.13 8.65
CA ASP A 153 -28.91 -4.77 8.11
C ASP A 153 -28.67 -3.26 8.21
N VAL A 154 -27.42 -2.85 8.40
CA VAL A 154 -26.99 -1.46 8.58
C VAL A 154 -25.91 -1.12 7.56
N ASP A 155 -26.08 0.00 6.87
CA ASP A 155 -25.14 0.54 5.91
C ASP A 155 -24.59 1.89 6.42
N LEU A 156 -23.27 2.02 6.49
CA LEU A 156 -22.59 3.23 7.00
C LEU A 156 -22.17 4.10 5.81
N VAL A 157 -22.81 5.26 5.65
CA VAL A 157 -22.67 6.11 4.44
C VAL A 157 -21.84 7.38 4.71
N PHE A 158 -21.05 7.39 5.80
CA PHE A 158 -20.20 8.53 6.16
C PHE A 158 -18.74 8.29 5.83
N GLU A 159 -17.99 9.39 5.66
CA GLU A 159 -16.55 9.36 5.45
C GLU A 159 -15.81 9.51 6.78
N LEU A 160 -14.71 8.78 6.93
CA LEU A 160 -13.78 8.89 8.06
C LEU A 160 -12.52 9.60 7.61
N GLU A 161 -11.99 10.50 8.46
CA GLU A 161 -10.71 11.19 8.20
C GLU A 161 -9.55 10.19 8.04
N LYS A 162 -9.52 9.17 8.90
CA LYS A 162 -8.60 8.04 8.81
C LYS A 162 -9.32 6.85 8.20
N LYS A 163 -8.84 6.38 7.06
CA LYS A 163 -9.36 5.14 6.46
C LYS A 163 -9.09 3.96 7.40
N PRO A 164 -10.12 3.22 7.83
CA PRO A 164 -9.92 2.04 8.66
C PRO A 164 -9.11 1.02 7.87
N SER A 165 -8.24 0.28 8.56
CA SER A 165 -7.43 -0.77 7.96
C SER A 165 -7.90 -2.12 8.48
N TRP A 166 -7.96 -3.11 7.60
CA TRP A 166 -8.13 -4.50 8.03
C TRP A 166 -6.92 -4.93 8.87
N PRO A 167 -7.12 -5.65 10.00
CA PRO A 167 -6.03 -6.07 10.86
C PRO A 167 -5.03 -6.91 10.06
N ALA A 168 -3.75 -6.60 10.24
CA ALA A 168 -2.67 -7.31 9.57
C ALA A 168 -2.71 -8.80 9.97
N ARG A 169 -3.03 -9.66 9.00
CA ARG A 169 -2.95 -11.12 9.16
C ARG A 169 -1.61 -11.64 8.64
N MET A 170 -1.27 -12.86 9.04
CA MET A 170 -0.12 -13.61 8.53
C MET A 170 -0.39 -14.05 7.08
N GLY A 171 -0.34 -13.09 6.16
CA GLY A 171 -0.53 -13.29 4.72
C GLY A 171 0.70 -12.90 3.91
N PRO A 172 0.74 -13.26 2.63
CA PRO A 172 1.80 -12.82 1.72
C PRO A 172 1.78 -11.29 1.61
N LYS A 173 2.92 -10.66 1.83
CA LYS A 173 3.12 -9.22 1.62
C LYS A 173 3.31 -8.94 0.12
N PRO A 174 2.96 -7.73 -0.35
CA PRO A 174 3.24 -7.36 -1.74
C PRO A 174 4.74 -7.43 -2.03
N GLN A 175 5.08 -7.88 -3.24
CA GLN A 175 6.47 -7.95 -3.70
C GLN A 175 7.07 -6.54 -3.81
N ILE A 176 8.26 -6.37 -3.23
CA ILE A 176 9.03 -5.14 -3.36
C ILE A 176 9.91 -5.26 -4.60
N THR A 177 9.78 -4.34 -5.55
CA THR A 177 10.63 -4.27 -6.75
C THR A 177 11.54 -3.04 -6.67
N HIS A 178 12.85 -3.26 -6.79
CA HIS A 178 13.81 -2.16 -6.82
C HIS A 178 13.85 -1.52 -8.21
N ILE A 179 13.49 -0.24 -8.30
CA ILE A 179 13.50 0.52 -9.55
C ILE A 179 14.86 1.22 -9.66
N PHE A 180 15.69 0.76 -10.60
CA PHE A 180 16.98 1.39 -10.88
C PHE A 180 16.79 2.73 -11.61
N LYS A 181 17.75 3.65 -11.42
CA LYS A 181 17.81 4.88 -12.20
C LYS A 181 18.01 4.55 -13.68
N GLY A 182 17.28 5.24 -14.55
CA GLY A 182 17.46 5.14 -15.99
C GLY A 182 18.85 5.58 -16.44
N THR A 183 19.29 5.10 -17.59
CA THR A 183 20.55 5.52 -18.21
C THR A 183 20.50 6.99 -18.61
N ALA A 184 21.62 7.70 -18.49
CA ALA A 184 21.72 9.08 -18.94
C ALA A 184 21.57 9.17 -20.46
N LYS A 185 20.87 10.20 -20.94
CA LYS A 185 20.71 10.44 -22.38
C LYS A 185 22.04 10.92 -22.96
N THR A 186 22.53 10.26 -24.00
CA THR A 186 23.74 10.64 -24.75
C THR A 186 23.39 11.37 -26.04
N ALA A 187 24.35 12.13 -26.59
CA ALA A 187 24.17 12.85 -27.84
C ALA A 187 24.08 11.89 -29.05
N PRO A 188 23.38 12.27 -30.13
CA PRO A 188 23.32 11.46 -31.35
C PRO A 188 24.70 11.27 -31.99
N ALA A 189 24.97 10.07 -32.51
CA ALA A 189 26.27 9.70 -33.07
C ALA A 189 26.71 10.55 -34.28
N TRP A 190 25.76 11.07 -35.06
CA TRP A 190 26.07 11.93 -36.21
C TRP A 190 26.60 13.30 -35.77
N VAL A 191 26.10 13.84 -34.66
CA VAL A 191 26.56 15.13 -34.10
C VAL A 191 28.00 14.98 -33.63
N THR A 192 28.28 13.94 -32.84
CA THR A 192 29.63 13.71 -32.29
C THR A 192 30.66 13.46 -33.39
N ARG A 193 30.31 12.67 -34.42
CA ARG A 193 31.18 12.44 -35.59
C ARG A 193 31.44 13.72 -36.38
N SER A 194 30.40 14.51 -36.66
CA SER A 194 30.53 15.75 -37.43
C SER A 194 31.44 16.75 -36.71
N THR A 195 31.25 16.93 -35.40
CA THR A 195 32.11 17.80 -34.59
C THR A 195 33.55 17.33 -34.57
N SER A 196 33.81 16.01 -34.48
CA SER A 196 35.17 15.46 -34.55
C SER A 196 35.85 15.75 -35.89
N VAL A 197 35.12 15.61 -37.01
CA VAL A 197 35.63 15.95 -38.35
C VAL A 197 35.95 17.43 -38.47
N ILE A 198 35.11 18.31 -37.92
CA ILE A 198 35.34 19.76 -37.92
C ILE A 198 36.64 20.10 -37.16
N VAL A 199 36.86 19.50 -35.99
CA VAL A 199 38.09 19.72 -35.21
C VAL A 199 39.32 19.25 -35.98
N ALA A 200 39.25 18.08 -36.63
CA ALA A 200 40.34 17.57 -37.48
C ALA A 200 40.62 18.49 -38.68
N ALA A 201 39.57 19.03 -39.31
CA ALA A 201 39.68 19.98 -40.42
C ALA A 201 40.33 21.30 -39.98
N CYS A 202 39.97 21.82 -38.80
CA CYS A 202 40.63 22.99 -38.22
C CYS A 202 42.13 22.74 -37.99
N PHE A 203 42.50 21.58 -37.46
CA PHE A 203 43.90 21.21 -37.27
C PHE A 203 44.67 21.15 -38.61
N ALA A 204 44.07 20.54 -39.64
CA ALA A 204 44.65 20.51 -40.98
C ALA A 204 44.80 21.93 -41.58
N ALA A 205 43.82 22.80 -41.37
CA ALA A 205 43.87 24.19 -41.83
C ALA A 205 45.06 24.96 -41.22
N VAL A 206 45.38 24.73 -39.94
CA VAL A 206 46.56 25.31 -39.28
C VAL A 206 47.86 24.86 -39.95
N ILE A 207 47.99 23.56 -40.27
CA ILE A 207 49.16 23.02 -40.97
C ILE A 207 49.32 23.67 -42.35
N VAL A 208 48.22 23.80 -43.10
CA VAL A 208 48.22 24.47 -44.41
C VAL A 208 48.61 25.95 -44.28
N ALA A 209 48.10 26.64 -43.26
CA ALA A 209 48.45 28.04 -43.00
C ALA A 209 49.96 28.19 -42.71
N TRP A 210 50.55 27.31 -41.91
CA TRP A 210 52.00 27.30 -41.67
C TRP A 210 52.81 27.06 -42.95
N GLN A 211 52.33 26.20 -43.84
CA GLN A 211 52.96 25.97 -45.14
C GLN A 211 52.88 27.22 -46.04
N MET A 212 51.72 27.88 -46.11
CA MET A 212 51.54 29.11 -46.89
C MET A 212 52.39 30.27 -46.38
N LEU A 213 52.58 30.36 -45.06
CA LEU A 213 53.47 31.33 -44.43
C LEU A 213 54.96 30.99 -44.60
N GLY A 214 55.30 29.88 -45.27
CA GLY A 214 56.68 29.47 -45.52
C GLY A 214 57.44 29.06 -44.26
N ILE A 215 56.75 28.71 -43.17
CA ILE A 215 57.38 28.38 -41.88
C ILE A 215 58.30 27.16 -42.04
N PHE A 216 57.84 26.12 -42.73
CA PHE A 216 58.63 24.92 -42.96
C PHE A 216 59.86 25.17 -43.85
N THR A 217 59.79 26.14 -44.77
CA THR A 217 60.94 26.54 -45.60
C THR A 217 61.90 27.49 -44.88
N ALA A 218 61.43 28.20 -43.86
CA ALA A 218 62.25 29.10 -43.04
C ALA A 218 63.10 28.33 -42.01
N VAL A 219 62.69 27.11 -41.63
CA VAL A 219 63.44 26.25 -40.70
C VAL A 219 64.69 25.69 -41.40
N ARG A 220 65.86 26.16 -41.00
CA ARG A 220 67.16 25.61 -41.42
C ARG A 220 67.62 24.55 -40.42
N LEU A 221 67.38 23.28 -40.72
CA LEU A 221 67.94 22.19 -39.92
C LEU A 221 69.46 22.10 -40.15
N PRO A 222 70.28 22.09 -39.10
CA PRO A 222 71.72 21.91 -39.24
C PRO A 222 72.00 20.42 -39.55
N LEU A 223 71.92 20.03 -40.82
CA LEU A 223 72.07 18.62 -41.28
C LEU A 223 73.53 18.17 -41.46
N THR A 224 74.51 19.05 -41.29
CA THR A 224 75.92 18.78 -41.67
C THR A 224 76.90 18.77 -40.49
N ASN A 225 76.44 19.05 -39.26
CA ASN A 225 77.29 19.20 -38.07
C ASN A 225 76.94 18.18 -36.98
N SER A 226 77.83 17.99 -36.01
CA SER A 226 77.57 17.22 -34.78
C SER A 226 76.29 17.64 -34.03
N ARG A 227 75.78 18.85 -34.30
CA ARG A 227 74.51 19.40 -33.81
C ARG A 227 73.28 18.63 -34.28
N THR A 228 73.31 17.96 -35.43
CA THR A 228 72.17 17.18 -35.96
C THR A 228 71.72 16.11 -34.97
N ILE A 229 72.67 15.47 -34.28
CA ILE A 229 72.39 14.41 -33.31
C ILE A 229 71.57 14.95 -32.13
N TYR A 230 71.91 16.13 -31.62
CA TYR A 230 71.18 16.76 -30.52
C TYR A 230 69.78 17.24 -30.96
N VAL A 231 69.63 17.75 -32.19
CA VAL A 231 68.32 18.11 -32.75
C VAL A 231 67.42 16.89 -32.87
N LEU A 232 67.95 15.80 -33.45
CA LEU A 232 67.17 14.58 -33.67
C LEU A 232 66.82 13.90 -32.33
N ALA A 233 67.75 13.87 -31.38
CA ALA A 233 67.50 13.34 -30.04
C ALA A 233 66.44 14.17 -29.29
N PHE A 234 66.49 15.50 -29.40
CA PHE A 234 65.50 16.38 -28.79
C PHE A 234 64.12 16.18 -29.42
N VAL A 235 63.98 16.24 -30.74
CA VAL A 235 62.70 16.01 -31.43
C VAL A 235 62.17 14.59 -31.15
N GLY A 236 63.04 13.58 -31.19
CA GLY A 236 62.69 12.20 -30.86
C GLY A 236 62.19 12.05 -29.42
N SER A 237 62.78 12.77 -28.46
CA SER A 237 62.33 12.76 -27.07
C SER A 237 60.98 13.45 -26.88
N VAL A 238 60.69 14.51 -27.65
CA VAL A 238 59.38 15.18 -27.65
C VAL A 238 58.30 14.25 -28.22
N ILE A 239 58.56 13.62 -29.36
CA ILE A 239 57.64 12.62 -29.96
C ILE A 239 57.46 11.42 -29.01
N GLY A 240 58.54 10.95 -28.38
CA GLY A 240 58.50 9.87 -27.40
C GLY A 240 57.64 10.22 -26.18
N MET A 241 57.70 11.47 -25.70
CA MET A 241 56.85 11.94 -24.60
C MET A 241 55.37 11.94 -24.97
N GLU A 242 55.01 12.44 -26.17
CA GLU A 242 53.64 12.40 -26.67
C GLU A 242 53.13 10.95 -26.80
N TYR A 243 53.99 10.03 -27.25
CA TYR A 243 53.65 8.60 -27.30
C TYR A 243 53.35 8.03 -25.90
N VAL A 244 54.13 8.39 -24.89
CA VAL A 244 53.87 7.98 -23.49
C VAL A 244 52.50 8.48 -23.03
N PHE A 245 52.11 9.71 -23.36
CA PHE A 245 50.80 10.24 -23.03
C PHE A 245 49.65 9.57 -23.81
N VAL A 246 49.87 9.20 -25.08
CA VAL A 246 48.90 8.41 -25.85
C VAL A 246 48.70 7.04 -25.20
N GLN A 247 49.76 6.36 -24.77
CA GLN A 247 49.66 5.08 -24.06
C GLN A 247 48.93 5.22 -22.73
N TYR A 248 49.16 6.30 -21.99
CA TYR A 248 48.40 6.62 -20.78
C TYR A 248 46.91 6.79 -21.07
N TYR A 249 46.55 7.56 -22.11
CA TYR A 249 45.17 7.74 -22.52
C TYR A 249 44.49 6.42 -22.93
N LEU A 250 45.23 5.50 -23.57
CA LEU A 250 44.73 4.19 -23.97
C LEU A 250 44.64 3.17 -22.81
N GLY A 251 45.12 3.52 -21.62
CA GLY A 251 44.92 2.72 -20.40
C GLY A 251 46.19 2.25 -19.68
N ALA A 252 47.38 2.76 -20.03
CA ALA A 252 48.58 2.46 -19.24
C ALA A 252 48.44 2.96 -17.80
N SER A 253 49.02 2.24 -16.85
CA SER A 253 48.98 2.66 -15.44
C SER A 253 49.81 3.93 -15.22
N ILE A 254 49.46 4.69 -14.18
CA ILE A 254 50.16 5.94 -13.89
C ILE A 254 51.65 5.72 -13.55
N PHE A 255 52.00 4.61 -12.88
CA PHE A 255 53.39 4.31 -12.54
C PHE A 255 54.22 3.94 -13.77
N VAL A 256 53.66 3.16 -14.69
CA VAL A 256 54.29 2.86 -15.99
C VAL A 256 54.47 4.14 -16.78
N THR A 257 53.47 5.01 -16.81
CA THR A 257 53.55 6.31 -17.50
C THR A 257 54.64 7.18 -16.90
N LEU A 258 54.73 7.26 -15.56
CA LEU A 258 55.73 8.04 -14.86
C LEU A 258 57.15 7.52 -15.11
N GLU A 259 57.34 6.20 -15.12
CA GLU A 259 58.61 5.56 -15.44
C GLU A 259 59.06 5.86 -16.88
N HIS A 260 58.19 5.66 -17.86
CA HIS A 260 58.51 5.94 -19.26
C HIS A 260 58.74 7.44 -19.51
N ALA A 261 57.92 8.30 -18.88
CA ALA A 261 58.10 9.75 -18.93
C ALA A 261 59.41 10.18 -18.28
N PHE A 262 59.84 9.53 -17.19
CA PHE A 262 61.13 9.81 -16.56
C PHE A 262 62.29 9.51 -17.52
N TYR A 263 62.29 8.35 -18.17
CA TYR A 263 63.32 8.01 -19.17
C TYR A 263 63.31 8.95 -20.38
N ALA A 264 62.13 9.28 -20.93
CA ALA A 264 62.01 10.23 -22.03
C ALA A 264 62.47 11.65 -21.63
N SER A 265 62.19 12.07 -20.40
CA SER A 265 62.57 13.39 -19.86
C SER A 265 64.08 13.55 -19.70
N ILE A 266 64.79 12.51 -19.24
CA ILE A 266 66.26 12.56 -19.12
C ILE A 266 66.90 12.82 -20.49
N GLY A 267 66.45 12.09 -21.52
CA GLY A 267 66.92 12.28 -22.89
C GLY A 267 66.62 13.68 -23.42
N SER A 268 65.39 14.17 -23.18
CA SER A 268 64.95 15.51 -23.58
C SER A 268 65.75 16.62 -22.92
N LEU A 269 65.98 16.55 -21.60
CA LEU A 269 66.72 17.56 -20.85
C LEU A 269 68.18 17.64 -21.30
N PHE A 270 68.84 16.50 -21.49
CA PHE A 270 70.24 16.49 -21.92
C PHE A 270 70.40 16.97 -23.37
N ALA A 271 69.59 16.45 -24.30
CA ALA A 271 69.63 16.85 -25.71
C ALA A 271 69.20 18.32 -25.89
N GLY A 272 68.16 18.75 -25.19
CA GLY A 272 67.64 20.12 -25.21
C GLY A 272 68.63 21.13 -24.64
N ALA A 273 69.24 20.83 -23.48
CA ALA A 273 70.24 21.71 -22.89
C ALA A 273 71.46 21.90 -23.81
N LYS A 274 71.95 20.82 -24.43
CA LYS A 274 73.06 20.90 -25.39
C LYS A 274 72.68 21.61 -26.68
N LEU A 275 71.45 21.42 -27.16
CA LEU A 275 70.94 22.10 -28.36
C LEU A 275 70.80 23.62 -28.16
N LEU A 276 70.34 24.05 -26.98
CA LEU A 276 70.13 25.47 -26.63
C LEU A 276 71.42 26.21 -26.27
N GLN A 277 72.43 25.50 -25.76
CA GLN A 277 73.76 26.07 -25.49
C GLN A 277 74.62 26.25 -26.74
N SER A 278 74.27 25.59 -27.85
CA SER A 278 74.96 25.66 -29.15
C SER A 278 74.35 26.68 -30.10
#